data_AF-E4NHL2-F1
#
_entry.id   AF-E4NHL2-F1
#
_cell.length_a   1.000
_cell.length_b   1.000
_cell.length_c   1.000
_cell.angle_alpha   90.00
_cell.angle_beta   90.00
_cell.angle_gamma   90.00
#
_symmetry.space_group_name_H-M   'P 1'
#
loop_
_entity.id
_entity.type
_entity.pdbx_description
1 polymer ?
#
loop_
_entity_poly.entity_id
_entity_poly.type
_entity_poly.pdbx_seq_one_letter_code
_entity_poly.pdbx_strand_id
1 'polypeptide(L)'
;MSELTVNSLRTCPPESLADALPAAVQIGNRACVILRFVEPSVVEVYTRAHIDRVPVSDLEFEPITDETARANALAEAVEVLTICRGIGFDVHAEQRQAHAEQLEEIRLYAILAMEQGIITQTDLDDFLAAFDLEPYTNRSRVTFTITGSYEVSTSAAASKRDAEANLGPDLMFLREVPDQTTSYRVAVATEAV
;
A
#
# COMPACT_ATOMS: atom_id res chain seq x y z
N MET A 1 -34.51 -13.78 22.92
CA MET A 1 -33.09 -13.39 22.80
C MET A 1 -32.37 -14.08 23.93
N SER A 2 -31.40 -14.94 23.61
CA SER A 2 -30.67 -15.71 24.63
C SER A 2 -29.77 -14.76 25.41
N GLU A 3 -29.95 -14.68 26.72
CA GLU A 3 -29.09 -13.88 27.59
C GLU A 3 -27.68 -14.46 27.62
N LEU A 4 -26.66 -13.61 27.43
CA LEU A 4 -25.27 -14.03 27.53
C LEU A 4 -24.93 -14.28 29.01
N THR A 5 -24.45 -15.48 29.31
CA THR A 5 -23.94 -15.83 30.64
C THR A 5 -22.46 -16.17 30.59
N VAL A 6 -21.77 -16.10 31.74
CA VAL A 6 -20.37 -16.53 31.88
C VAL A 6 -20.20 -17.98 31.40
N ASN A 7 -21.17 -18.85 31.71
CA ASN A 7 -21.12 -20.24 31.31
C ASN A 7 -21.26 -20.38 29.79
N SER A 8 -22.14 -19.59 29.17
CA SER A 8 -22.30 -19.57 27.70
C SER A 8 -20.99 -19.18 27.01
N LEU A 9 -20.27 -18.15 27.49
CA LEU A 9 -18.97 -17.76 26.94
C LEU A 9 -17.88 -18.83 27.09
N ARG A 10 -17.95 -19.65 28.14
CA ARG A 10 -16.94 -20.70 28.42
C ARG A 10 -17.21 -22.01 27.71
N THR A 11 -18.47 -22.30 27.39
CA THR A 11 -18.89 -23.62 26.93
C THR A 11 -19.38 -23.65 25.48
N CYS A 12 -19.86 -22.52 24.96
CA CYS A 12 -20.30 -22.43 23.57
C CYS A 12 -19.14 -22.02 22.65
N PRO A 13 -19.06 -22.58 21.44
CA PRO A 13 -18.10 -22.12 20.45
C PRO A 13 -18.43 -20.68 20.01
N PRO A 14 -17.44 -19.87 19.61
CA PRO A 14 -17.64 -18.46 19.25
C PRO A 14 -18.73 -18.24 18.20
N GLU A 15 -18.84 -19.15 17.23
CA GLU A 15 -19.84 -19.11 16.15
C GLU A 15 -21.28 -19.15 16.67
N SER A 16 -21.53 -19.89 17.75
CA SER A 16 -22.86 -19.99 18.38
C SER A 16 -23.22 -18.80 19.27
N LEU A 17 -22.26 -17.92 19.53
CA LEU A 17 -22.44 -16.72 20.35
C LEU A 17 -22.56 -15.44 19.50
N ALA A 18 -22.52 -15.56 18.17
CA ALA A 18 -22.64 -14.44 17.24
C ALA A 18 -23.95 -13.65 17.43
N ASP A 19 -25.06 -14.33 17.69
CA ASP A 19 -26.37 -13.69 17.91
C ASP A 19 -26.54 -13.13 19.34
N ALA A 20 -25.65 -13.54 20.26
CA ALA A 20 -25.65 -13.10 21.65
C ALA A 20 -24.66 -11.96 21.90
N LEU A 21 -23.88 -11.55 20.89
CA LEU A 21 -22.88 -10.49 20.97
C LEU A 21 -23.17 -9.42 19.91
N PRO A 22 -22.92 -8.12 20.20
CA PRO A 22 -22.39 -7.59 21.45
C PRO A 22 -23.43 -7.61 22.59
N ALA A 23 -22.95 -7.80 23.83
CA ALA A 23 -23.81 -7.89 25.02
C ALA A 23 -23.39 -6.92 26.12
N ALA A 24 -24.35 -6.18 26.68
CA ALA A 24 -24.11 -5.41 27.89
C ALA A 24 -24.16 -6.32 29.12
N VAL A 25 -23.13 -6.23 29.94
CA VAL A 25 -22.91 -7.06 31.12
C VAL A 25 -22.45 -6.19 32.29
N GLN A 26 -22.64 -6.69 33.50
CA GLN A 26 -22.22 -6.07 34.73
C GLN A 26 -20.99 -6.80 35.27
N ILE A 27 -19.82 -6.17 35.26
CA ILE A 27 -18.60 -6.70 35.88
C ILE A 27 -18.40 -5.98 37.21
N GLY A 28 -18.64 -6.70 38.31
CA GLY A 28 -18.70 -6.10 39.65
C GLY A 28 -19.79 -5.03 39.75
N ASN A 29 -19.41 -3.76 39.96
CA ASN A 29 -20.35 -2.64 40.02
C ASN A 29 -20.29 -1.71 38.79
N ARG A 30 -19.91 -2.25 37.62
CA ARG A 30 -19.79 -1.48 36.38
C ARG A 30 -20.50 -2.15 35.21
N ALA A 31 -21.23 -1.35 34.45
CA ALA A 31 -21.71 -1.75 33.14
C ALA A 31 -20.53 -1.79 32.15
N CYS A 32 -20.44 -2.86 31.39
CA CYS A 32 -19.43 -3.12 30.37
C CYS A 32 -20.12 -3.76 29.16
N VAL A 33 -19.46 -3.78 28.01
CA VAL A 33 -19.98 -4.46 26.82
C VAL A 33 -18.97 -5.47 26.32
N ILE A 34 -19.38 -6.74 26.24
CA ILE A 34 -18.57 -7.77 25.56
C ILE A 34 -18.85 -7.63 24.07
N LEU A 35 -17.81 -7.33 23.29
CA LEU A 35 -17.93 -7.01 21.88
C LEU A 35 -17.91 -8.27 21.02
N ARG A 36 -16.84 -9.06 21.15
CA ARG A 36 -16.59 -10.28 20.37
C ARG A 36 -15.50 -11.14 20.99
N PHE A 37 -15.34 -12.35 20.47
CA PHE A 37 -14.12 -13.13 20.63
C PHE A 37 -13.05 -12.64 19.66
N VAL A 38 -11.82 -12.52 20.16
CA VAL A 38 -10.62 -12.31 19.33
C VAL A 38 -9.92 -13.64 19.10
N GLU A 39 -9.93 -14.49 20.13
CA GLU A 39 -9.40 -15.86 20.14
C GLU A 39 -10.37 -16.75 20.93
N PRO A 40 -10.33 -18.09 20.82
CA PRO A 40 -11.30 -18.97 21.48
C PRO A 40 -11.43 -18.77 22.99
N SER A 41 -10.37 -18.29 23.66
CA SER A 41 -10.33 -18.04 25.10
C SER A 41 -10.18 -16.56 25.48
N VAL A 42 -10.26 -15.64 24.51
CA VAL A 42 -10.03 -14.19 24.74
C VAL A 42 -11.15 -13.38 24.11
N VAL A 43 -11.76 -12.51 24.93
CA VAL A 43 -12.82 -11.59 24.50
C VAL A 43 -12.36 -10.14 24.55
N GLU A 44 -12.91 -9.34 23.66
CA GLU A 44 -12.82 -7.88 23.72
C GLU A 44 -13.96 -7.35 24.60
N VAL A 45 -13.57 -6.62 25.65
CA VAL A 45 -14.48 -6.01 26.62
C VAL A 45 -14.32 -4.51 26.57
N TYR A 46 -15.41 -3.80 26.33
CA TYR A 46 -15.48 -2.37 26.46
C TYR A 46 -15.81 -1.97 27.91
N THR A 47 -14.94 -1.16 28.51
CA THR A 47 -15.11 -0.59 29.84
C THR A 47 -14.48 0.80 29.91
N ARG A 48 -15.21 1.80 30.46
CA ARG A 48 -14.69 3.16 30.71
C ARG A 48 -13.93 3.78 29.53
N ALA A 49 -14.52 3.78 28.34
CA ALA A 49 -13.89 4.30 27.11
C ALA A 49 -12.63 3.57 26.63
N HIS A 50 -12.36 2.37 27.15
CA HIS A 50 -11.26 1.50 26.71
C HIS A 50 -11.79 0.16 26.24
N ILE A 51 -11.04 -0.48 25.34
CA ILE A 51 -11.28 -1.85 24.87
C ILE A 51 -10.10 -2.68 25.36
N ASP A 52 -10.38 -3.60 26.28
CA ASP A 52 -9.41 -4.52 26.83
C ASP A 52 -9.62 -5.92 26.27
N ARG A 53 -8.52 -6.66 26.07
CA ARG A 53 -8.55 -8.09 25.77
C ARG A 53 -8.42 -8.86 27.06
N VAL A 54 -9.45 -9.62 27.41
CA VAL A 54 -9.50 -10.32 28.68
C VAL A 54 -9.70 -11.82 28.45
N PRO A 55 -8.92 -12.69 29.10
CA PRO A 55 -9.17 -14.11 29.10
C PRO A 55 -10.57 -14.42 29.68
N VAL A 56 -11.32 -15.31 29.03
CA VAL A 56 -12.66 -15.71 29.48
C VAL A 56 -12.61 -16.42 30.85
N SER A 57 -11.46 -17.00 31.21
CA SER A 57 -11.21 -17.58 32.55
C SER A 57 -11.31 -16.54 33.66
N ASP A 58 -10.90 -15.30 33.38
CA ASP A 58 -10.73 -14.24 34.37
C ASP A 58 -11.97 -13.33 34.42
N LEU A 59 -12.94 -13.57 33.52
CA LEU A 59 -14.18 -12.82 33.44
C LEU A 59 -15.23 -13.37 34.41
N GLU A 60 -15.69 -12.51 35.31
CA GLU A 60 -16.91 -12.70 36.09
C GLU A 60 -17.86 -11.53 35.81
N PHE A 61 -19.08 -11.85 35.36
CA PHE A 61 -20.10 -10.85 35.06
C PHE A 61 -21.51 -11.39 35.23
N GLU A 62 -22.45 -10.46 35.35
CA GLU A 62 -23.87 -10.72 35.38
C GLU A 62 -24.56 -10.03 34.19
N PRO A 63 -25.60 -10.60 33.58
CA PRO A 63 -26.34 -9.92 32.53
C PRO A 63 -27.07 -8.70 33.08
N ILE A 64 -27.06 -7.59 32.34
CA ILE A 64 -27.87 -6.42 32.69
C ILE A 64 -29.32 -6.70 32.30
N THR A 65 -30.19 -6.88 33.30
CA THR A 65 -31.61 -7.21 33.12
C THR A 65 -32.49 -5.99 32.90
N ASP A 66 -32.08 -4.81 33.36
CA ASP A 66 -32.78 -3.55 33.05
C ASP A 66 -32.52 -3.13 31.60
N GLU A 67 -33.60 -3.05 30.83
CA GLU A 67 -33.57 -2.67 29.41
C GLU A 67 -33.01 -1.26 29.19
N THR A 68 -33.27 -0.33 30.11
CA THR A 68 -32.78 1.04 30.01
C THR A 68 -31.27 1.10 30.26
N ALA A 69 -30.80 0.47 31.34
CA ALA A 69 -29.38 0.35 31.62
C ALA A 69 -28.61 -0.37 30.49
N ARG A 70 -29.19 -1.43 29.92
CA ARG A 70 -28.62 -2.16 28.79
C ARG A 70 -28.49 -1.28 27.54
N ALA A 71 -29.54 -0.54 27.18
CA ALA A 71 -29.53 0.34 26.03
C ALA A 71 -28.49 1.47 26.19
N ASN A 72 -28.37 2.05 27.38
CA ASN A 72 -27.40 3.09 27.67
C ASN A 72 -25.95 2.59 27.56
N ALA A 73 -25.65 1.41 28.12
CA ALA A 73 -24.32 0.82 28.05
C ALA A 73 -23.89 0.51 26.60
N LEU A 74 -24.82 0.02 25.78
CA LEU A 74 -24.58 -0.22 24.35
C LEU A 74 -24.40 1.10 23.59
N ALA A 75 -25.21 2.12 23.86
CA ALA A 75 -25.11 3.42 23.21
C ALA A 75 -23.75 4.08 23.48
N GLU A 76 -23.29 4.06 24.73
CA GLU A 76 -21.97 4.57 25.12
C GLU A 76 -20.84 3.82 24.41
N ALA A 77 -20.92 2.49 24.35
CA ALA A 77 -19.94 1.67 23.64
C ALA A 77 -19.89 2.00 22.14
N VAL A 78 -21.05 2.19 21.49
CA VAL A 78 -21.13 2.54 20.06
C VAL A 78 -20.53 3.92 19.79
N GLU A 79 -20.81 4.90 20.64
CA GLU A 79 -20.27 6.26 20.49
C GLU A 79 -18.73 6.23 20.53
N VAL A 80 -18.15 5.56 21.52
CA VAL A 80 -16.68 5.47 21.65
C VAL A 80 -16.07 4.62 20.55
N LEU A 81 -16.68 3.49 20.18
CA LEU A 81 -16.21 2.66 19.08
C LEU A 81 -16.19 3.42 17.75
N THR A 82 -17.13 4.33 17.52
CA THR A 82 -17.16 5.15 16.32
C THR A 82 -15.96 6.11 16.26
N ILE A 83 -15.58 6.70 17.40
CA ILE A 83 -14.41 7.57 17.53
C ILE A 83 -13.11 6.76 17.39
N CYS A 84 -12.98 5.65 18.13
CA CYS A 84 -11.79 4.80 18.10
C CYS A 84 -11.57 4.13 16.74
N ARG A 85 -12.65 3.81 16.00
CA ARG A 85 -12.56 3.23 14.66
C ARG A 85 -11.92 4.19 13.67
N GLY A 86 -12.17 5.50 13.78
CA GLY A 86 -11.48 6.51 12.97
C GLY A 86 -9.98 6.49 13.20
N ILE A 87 -9.57 6.56 14.47
CA ILE A 87 -8.16 6.59 14.88
C ILE A 87 -7.41 5.30 14.49
N GLY A 88 -8.06 4.13 14.64
CA GLY A 88 -7.45 2.84 14.31
C GLY A 88 -7.19 2.65 12.81
N PHE A 89 -8.05 3.18 11.93
CA PHE A 89 -7.80 3.16 10.49
C PHE A 89 -6.65 4.08 10.10
N ASP A 90 -6.55 5.25 10.72
CA ASP A 90 -5.52 6.24 10.42
C ASP A 90 -4.13 5.72 10.84
N VAL A 91 -3.99 5.14 12.03
CA VAL A 91 -2.71 4.57 12.49
C VAL A 91 -2.23 3.42 11.60
N HIS A 92 -3.14 2.54 11.15
CA HIS A 92 -2.77 1.46 10.22
C HIS A 92 -2.51 1.95 8.78
N ALA A 93 -3.09 3.08 8.38
CA ALA A 93 -2.75 3.72 7.11
C ALA A 93 -1.35 4.35 7.18
N GLU A 94 -1.07 5.10 8.25
CA GLU A 94 0.24 5.71 8.50
C GLU A 94 1.35 4.67 8.60
N GLN A 95 1.14 3.56 9.32
CA GLN A 95 2.12 2.48 9.42
C GLN A 95 2.40 1.82 8.06
N ARG A 96 1.36 1.61 7.23
CA ARG A 96 1.54 1.05 5.89
C ARG A 96 2.29 2.02 4.98
N GLN A 97 2.00 3.31 5.09
CA GLN A 97 2.70 4.33 4.32
C GLN A 97 4.17 4.43 4.73
N ALA A 98 4.45 4.54 6.03
CA ALA A 98 5.81 4.61 6.55
C ALA A 98 6.63 3.35 6.18
N HIS A 99 6.01 2.16 6.22
CA HIS A 99 6.65 0.93 5.77
C HIS A 99 6.94 0.93 4.27
N ALA A 100 6.00 1.41 3.44
CA ALA A 100 6.21 1.53 2.00
C ALA A 100 7.32 2.54 1.65
N GLU A 101 7.37 3.68 2.34
CA GLU A 101 8.43 4.68 2.19
C GLU A 101 9.80 4.08 2.56
N GLN A 102 9.87 3.34 3.66
CA GLN A 102 11.11 2.70 4.09
C GLN A 102 11.59 1.62 3.12
N LEU A 103 10.68 0.83 2.53
CA LEU A 103 11.02 -0.14 1.49
C LEU A 103 11.56 0.55 0.23
N GLU A 104 11.01 1.68 -0.16
CA GLU A 104 11.50 2.45 -1.31
C GLU A 104 12.88 3.06 -1.04
N GLU A 105 13.16 3.54 0.17
CA GLU A 105 14.49 4.00 0.56
C GLU A 105 15.53 2.87 0.50
N ILE A 106 15.18 1.69 1.01
CA ILE A 106 16.03 0.50 0.97
C ILE A 106 16.30 0.09 -0.48
N ARG A 107 15.27 0.11 -1.34
CA ARG A 107 15.40 -0.15 -2.78
C ARG A 107 16.36 0.84 -3.44
N LEU A 108 16.19 2.14 -3.19
CA LEU A 108 17.05 3.18 -3.74
C LEU A 108 18.51 3.00 -3.30
N TYR A 109 18.73 2.66 -2.03
CA TYR A 109 20.07 2.40 -1.50
C TYR A 109 20.74 1.21 -2.21
N ALA A 110 20.02 0.12 -2.42
CA ALA A 110 20.55 -1.06 -3.12
C ALA A 110 20.90 -0.74 -4.58
N ILE A 111 20.04 0.02 -5.28
CA ILE A 111 20.32 0.50 -6.65
C ILE A 111 21.60 1.34 -6.67
N LEU A 112 21.74 2.31 -5.77
CA LEU A 112 22.93 3.16 -5.68
C LEU A 112 24.20 2.35 -5.36
N ALA A 113 24.09 1.36 -4.48
CA ALA A 113 25.20 0.47 -4.17
C ALA A 113 25.65 -0.33 -5.39
N MET A 114 24.70 -0.81 -6.21
CA MET A 114 25.00 -1.48 -7.47
C MET A 114 25.63 -0.52 -8.49
N GLU A 115 25.11 0.70 -8.64
CA GLU A 115 25.67 1.73 -9.55
C GLU A 115 27.10 2.13 -9.16
N GLN A 116 27.42 2.10 -7.86
CA GLN A 116 28.77 2.35 -7.33
C GLN A 116 29.69 1.11 -7.38
N GLY A 117 29.17 -0.04 -7.82
CA GLY A 117 29.92 -1.29 -7.90
C GLY A 117 30.20 -1.96 -6.55
N ILE A 118 29.46 -1.59 -5.50
CA ILE A 118 29.56 -2.21 -4.17
C ILE A 118 28.96 -3.61 -4.18
N ILE A 119 27.84 -3.79 -4.91
CA ILE A 119 27.17 -5.07 -5.15
C ILE A 119 27.01 -5.30 -6.65
N THR A 120 26.78 -6.55 -7.07
CA THR A 120 26.54 -6.88 -8.48
C THR A 120 25.06 -6.71 -8.86
N GLN A 121 24.75 -6.70 -10.16
CA GLN A 121 23.36 -6.72 -10.65
C GLN A 121 22.61 -7.98 -10.14
N THR A 122 23.27 -9.13 -10.09
CA THR A 122 22.67 -10.36 -9.57
C THR A 122 22.34 -10.24 -8.08
N ASP A 123 23.25 -9.65 -7.29
CA ASP A 123 22.99 -9.40 -5.87
C ASP A 123 21.82 -8.43 -5.66
N LEU A 124 21.67 -7.42 -6.53
CA LEU A 124 20.53 -6.52 -6.52
C LEU A 124 19.23 -7.25 -6.88
N ASP A 125 19.23 -8.06 -7.93
CA ASP A 125 18.04 -8.80 -8.37
C ASP A 125 17.57 -9.79 -7.30
N ASP A 126 18.50 -10.54 -6.69
CA ASP A 126 18.21 -11.46 -5.58
C ASP A 126 17.68 -10.72 -4.34
N PHE A 127 18.26 -9.55 -4.03
CA PHE A 127 17.79 -8.70 -2.95
C PHE A 127 16.36 -8.22 -3.20
N LEU A 128 16.07 -7.64 -4.36
CA LEU A 128 14.74 -7.14 -4.68
C LEU A 128 13.70 -8.26 -4.68
N ALA A 129 14.04 -9.44 -5.21
CA ALA A 129 13.17 -10.60 -5.19
C ALA A 129 12.89 -11.12 -3.76
N ALA A 130 13.89 -11.12 -2.88
CA ALA A 130 13.73 -11.58 -1.49
C ALA A 130 12.76 -10.70 -0.67
N PHE A 131 12.63 -9.42 -1.03
CA PHE A 131 11.72 -8.46 -0.39
C PHE A 131 10.44 -8.19 -1.21
N ASP A 132 10.18 -8.96 -2.28
CA ASP A 132 9.05 -8.77 -3.19
C ASP A 132 8.93 -7.33 -3.75
N LEU A 133 10.09 -6.73 -4.04
CA LEU A 133 10.22 -5.37 -4.58
C LEU A 133 10.28 -5.38 -6.11
N GLU A 134 9.88 -4.27 -6.73
CA GLU A 134 9.89 -4.15 -8.18
C GLU A 134 11.31 -4.26 -8.76
N PRO A 135 11.54 -5.13 -9.77
CA PRO A 135 12.84 -5.32 -10.39
C PRO A 135 13.45 -4.02 -10.92
N TYR A 136 14.75 -3.84 -10.74
CA TYR A 136 15.45 -2.70 -11.30
C TYR A 136 15.86 -2.98 -12.75
N THR A 137 15.29 -2.21 -13.69
CA THR A 137 15.71 -2.24 -15.10
C THR A 137 16.64 -1.06 -15.37
N ASN A 138 17.91 -1.34 -15.63
CA ASN A 138 18.91 -0.31 -15.93
C ASN A 138 18.53 0.42 -17.24
N ARG A 139 18.28 1.74 -17.16
CA ARG A 139 17.94 2.57 -18.33
C ARG A 139 19.13 3.41 -18.73
N SER A 140 19.76 3.07 -19.86
CA SER A 140 20.84 3.88 -20.43
C SER A 140 20.32 4.83 -21.51
N ARG A 141 20.68 6.12 -21.43
CA ARG A 141 20.42 7.09 -22.50
C ARG A 141 21.63 7.20 -23.42
N VAL A 142 21.48 6.80 -24.68
CA VAL A 142 22.50 6.99 -25.72
C VAL A 142 22.25 8.31 -26.46
N THR A 143 23.28 9.15 -26.59
CA THR A 143 23.24 10.38 -27.39
C THR A 143 24.34 10.32 -28.44
N PHE A 144 23.99 10.53 -29.71
CA PHE A 144 24.93 10.48 -30.83
C PHE A 144 24.60 11.58 -31.86
N THR A 145 25.54 11.83 -32.77
CA THR A 145 25.37 12.77 -33.90
C THR A 145 25.74 12.07 -35.20
N ILE A 146 24.86 12.13 -36.20
CA ILE A 146 25.12 11.64 -37.55
C ILE A 146 25.35 12.88 -38.44
N THR A 147 26.46 12.90 -39.16
CA THR A 147 26.73 13.90 -40.20
C THR A 147 26.86 13.21 -41.56
N GLY A 148 26.37 13.86 -42.60
CA GLY A 148 26.40 13.34 -43.96
C GLY A 148 26.03 14.42 -44.97
N SER A 149 26.34 14.17 -46.24
CA SER A 149 25.96 15.03 -47.36
C SER A 149 25.45 14.18 -48.51
N TYR A 150 24.59 14.76 -49.32
CA TYR A 150 24.07 14.16 -50.54
C TYR A 150 23.82 15.25 -51.58
N GLU A 151 23.95 14.90 -52.84
CA GLU A 151 23.76 15.83 -53.96
C GLU A 151 22.32 15.70 -54.48
N VAL A 152 21.72 16.84 -54.82
CA VAL A 152 20.36 16.89 -55.37
C VAL A 152 20.26 17.91 -56.49
N SER A 153 19.51 17.57 -57.53
CA SER A 153 19.29 18.43 -58.70
C SER A 153 18.08 19.36 -58.50
N THR A 154 18.04 20.11 -57.40
CA THR A 154 16.94 21.05 -57.07
C THR A 154 17.48 22.36 -56.49
N SER A 155 16.63 23.37 -56.30
CA SER A 155 17.04 24.62 -55.65
C SER A 155 17.38 24.40 -54.17
N ALA A 156 18.38 25.12 -53.65
CA ALA A 156 18.80 25.03 -52.25
C ALA A 156 17.65 25.17 -51.24
N ALA A 157 16.69 26.07 -51.50
CA ALA A 157 15.54 26.30 -50.63
C ALA A 157 14.50 25.16 -50.66
N ALA A 158 14.41 24.42 -51.75
CA ALA A 158 13.57 23.23 -51.85
C ALA A 158 14.26 22.04 -51.17
N SER A 159 15.55 21.83 -51.46
CA SER A 159 16.37 20.78 -50.87
C SER A 159 16.45 20.88 -49.34
N LYS A 160 16.60 22.10 -48.80
CA LYS A 160 16.63 22.33 -47.36
C LYS A 160 15.32 21.93 -46.68
N ARG A 161 14.17 22.35 -47.22
CA ARG A 161 12.85 22.02 -46.67
C ARG A 161 12.56 20.52 -46.74
N ASP A 162 12.93 19.89 -47.84
CA ASP A 162 12.77 18.45 -48.01
C ASP A 162 13.60 17.67 -46.98
N ALA A 163 14.86 18.06 -46.80
CA ALA A 163 15.74 17.48 -45.79
C ALA A 163 15.21 17.66 -44.36
N GLU A 164 14.75 18.85 -43.99
CA GLU A 164 14.20 19.10 -42.64
C GLU A 164 12.90 18.31 -42.37
N ALA A 165 12.11 18.03 -43.40
CA ALA A 165 10.84 17.34 -43.27
C ALA A 165 10.98 15.81 -43.30
N ASN A 166 11.93 15.28 -44.09
CA ASN A 166 12.00 13.85 -44.42
C ASN A 166 13.27 13.15 -43.93
N LEU A 167 14.34 13.89 -43.59
CA LEU A 167 15.56 13.27 -43.07
C LEU A 167 15.37 12.95 -41.59
N GLY A 168 15.58 11.70 -41.22
CA GLY A 168 15.51 11.27 -39.83
C GLY A 168 16.20 9.91 -39.66
N PRO A 169 16.65 9.59 -38.44
CA PRO A 169 17.20 8.27 -38.17
C PRO A 169 16.06 7.23 -38.23
N ASP A 170 16.29 6.16 -38.99
CA ASP A 170 15.44 4.97 -38.89
C ASP A 170 15.86 4.16 -37.66
N LEU A 171 14.96 4.08 -36.69
CA LEU A 171 15.20 3.42 -35.41
C LEU A 171 14.46 2.08 -35.29
N MET A 172 13.82 1.59 -36.36
CA MET A 172 12.99 0.39 -36.32
C MET A 172 13.75 -0.88 -35.88
N PHE A 173 15.08 -0.88 -35.99
CA PHE A 173 15.95 -1.99 -35.62
C PHE A 173 16.54 -1.88 -34.21
N LEU A 174 16.31 -0.77 -33.51
CA LEU A 174 16.69 -0.66 -32.10
C LEU A 174 15.71 -1.48 -31.26
N ARG A 175 16.25 -2.44 -30.51
CA ARG A 175 15.47 -3.24 -29.55
C ARG A 175 15.36 -2.49 -28.23
N GLU A 176 14.26 -2.69 -27.52
CA GLU A 176 14.06 -2.22 -26.14
C GLU A 176 14.08 -0.69 -25.96
N VAL A 177 13.75 0.08 -27.00
CA VAL A 177 13.52 1.53 -26.88
C VAL A 177 12.08 1.75 -26.42
N PRO A 178 11.81 2.28 -25.22
CA PRO A 178 10.46 2.54 -24.79
C PRO A 178 9.80 3.62 -25.65
N ASP A 179 8.52 3.44 -25.98
CA ASP A 179 7.72 4.42 -26.70
C ASP A 179 7.85 5.81 -26.04
N GLN A 180 7.99 6.86 -26.86
CA GLN A 180 8.09 8.28 -26.44
C GLN A 180 9.39 8.70 -25.74
N THR A 181 10.43 7.86 -25.68
CA THR A 181 11.73 8.26 -25.10
C THR A 181 12.73 8.81 -26.11
N THR A 182 12.43 8.65 -27.41
CA THR A 182 13.26 9.10 -28.53
C THR A 182 13.02 10.56 -28.85
N SER A 183 14.10 11.33 -29.01
CA SER A 183 14.08 12.65 -29.63
C SER A 183 15.22 12.78 -30.63
N TYR A 184 14.98 13.50 -31.73
CA TYR A 184 16.02 13.84 -32.70
C TYR A 184 15.87 15.28 -33.17
N ARG A 185 16.96 15.84 -33.68
CA ARG A 185 17.01 17.16 -34.30
C ARG A 185 17.79 17.06 -35.59
N VAL A 186 17.23 17.61 -36.67
CA VAL A 186 17.91 17.72 -37.96
C VAL A 186 18.43 19.14 -38.11
N ALA A 187 19.70 19.28 -38.46
CA ALA A 187 20.31 20.56 -38.82
C ALA A 187 20.81 20.46 -40.26
N VAL A 188 20.24 21.28 -41.15
CA VAL A 188 20.54 21.22 -42.58
C VAL A 188 21.33 22.46 -43.01
N ALA A 189 22.48 22.21 -43.62
CA ALA A 189 23.27 23.21 -44.33
C ALA A 189 23.30 22.85 -45.82
N THR A 190 23.24 23.87 -46.69
CA THR A 190 23.36 23.72 -48.14
C THR A 190 24.65 24.37 -48.60
N GLU A 191 25.48 23.63 -49.33
CA GLU A 191 26.68 24.15 -49.97
C GLU A 191 26.42 24.27 -51.48
N ALA A 192 26.95 25.33 -52.10
CA ALA A 192 26.97 25.42 -53.55
C ALA A 192 28.13 24.55 -54.04
N VAL A 193 27.79 23.48 -54.78
CA VAL A 193 28.76 22.61 -55.45
C VAL A 193 29.18 23.24 -56.77
#